data_AF-A0A2I1DKR2-F1
#
_entry.id   AF-A0A2I1DKR2-F1
#
_cell.length_a   1.000
_cell.length_b   1.000
_cell.length_c   1.000
_cell.angle_alpha   90.00
_cell.angle_beta   90.00
_cell.angle_gamma   90.00
#
_symmetry.space_group_name_H-M   'P 1'
#
loop_
_entity.id
_entity.type
_entity.pdbx_description
1 polymer ?
#
loop_
_entity_poly.entity_id
_entity_poly.type
_entity_poly.pdbx_seq_one_letter_code
_entity_poly.pdbx_strand_id
1 'polypeptide(L)'
;MRIGRTVQHAPAVDIDGIQADFSPCHTWRYGLSLPFRERRGPMITVFLKNPSSASASAADKTVRTASEYVWRNFPESGGVHILNLYALRGTDSQEVGQALREKGDTYVIGPENDAVIQQTLAGSAAVIIAWGGHAGIPATPYAERVRSCLEMLADSRLPVWRNGRKGSENYPFHACYWAYQDDLVAVS
;
A
#
# COMPACT_ATOMS: atom_id res chain seq x y z
N MET A 1 -16.02 -2.47 -10.86
CA MET A 1 -15.38 -3.10 -9.68
C MET A 1 -16.13 -2.68 -8.44
N ARG A 2 -16.28 -3.59 -7.47
CA ARG A 2 -16.94 -3.29 -6.22
C ARG A 2 -15.99 -2.49 -5.33
N ILE A 3 -16.48 -1.39 -4.77
CA ILE A 3 -15.76 -0.58 -3.78
C ILE A 3 -16.16 -1.05 -2.38
N GLY A 4 -15.16 -1.21 -1.52
CA GLY A 4 -15.31 -1.87 -0.23
C GLY A 4 -16.03 -1.00 0.79
N ARG A 5 -16.39 -1.61 1.92
CA ARG A 5 -16.89 -0.85 3.07
C ARG A 5 -15.84 0.15 3.53
N THR A 6 -16.28 1.36 3.86
CA THR A 6 -15.43 2.38 4.45
C THR A 6 -15.53 2.35 5.97
N VAL A 7 -14.49 2.88 6.62
CA VAL A 7 -14.41 3.14 8.05
C VAL A 7 -13.82 4.54 8.26
N GLN A 8 -13.91 5.07 9.47
CA GLN A 8 -13.18 6.28 9.80
C GLN A 8 -11.66 6.05 9.77
N HIS A 9 -10.91 7.08 9.41
CA HIS A 9 -9.44 7.09 9.54
C HIS A 9 -9.01 6.84 10.99
N ALA A 10 -7.77 6.41 11.18
CA ALA A 10 -7.20 6.27 12.51
C ALA A 10 -7.21 7.65 13.23
N PRO A 11 -7.52 7.72 14.55
CA PRO A 11 -7.67 9.00 15.24
C PRO A 11 -6.45 9.93 15.17
N ALA A 12 -5.24 9.36 15.02
CA ALA A 12 -3.99 10.11 14.92
C ALA A 12 -3.80 10.80 13.56
N VAL A 13 -4.52 10.37 12.52
CA VAL A 13 -4.39 10.93 11.18
C VAL A 13 -4.98 12.35 11.14
N ASP A 14 -4.21 13.26 10.56
CA ASP A 14 -4.68 14.58 10.20
C ASP A 14 -5.51 14.51 8.90
N ILE A 15 -6.82 14.45 9.09
CA ILE A 15 -7.78 14.27 7.99
C ILE A 15 -7.72 15.39 6.95
N ASP A 16 -7.39 16.61 7.37
CA ASP A 16 -7.33 17.78 6.48
C ASP A 16 -6.05 17.79 5.64
N GLY A 17 -5.02 17.06 6.09
CA GLY A 17 -3.76 16.87 5.39
C GLY A 17 -3.71 15.64 4.48
N ILE A 18 -4.78 14.84 4.40
CA ILE A 18 -4.77 13.63 3.56
C ILE A 18 -4.75 14.01 2.08
N GLN A 19 -3.81 13.41 1.34
CA GLN A 19 -3.72 13.56 -0.10
C GLN A 19 -3.93 12.20 -0.76
N ALA A 20 -4.84 12.13 -1.72
CA ALA A 20 -5.11 10.92 -2.48
C ALA A 20 -4.88 11.20 -3.96
N ASP A 21 -3.95 10.46 -4.56
CA ASP A 21 -3.61 10.60 -5.96
C ASP A 21 -4.45 9.62 -6.79
N PHE A 22 -5.39 10.18 -7.55
CA PHE A 22 -6.28 9.43 -8.43
C PHE A 22 -6.10 9.90 -9.87
N SER A 23 -6.18 8.95 -10.80
CA SER A 23 -6.43 9.28 -12.20
C SER A 23 -7.71 10.13 -12.36
N PRO A 24 -7.81 10.99 -13.41
CA PRO A 24 -9.00 11.81 -13.65
C PRO A 24 -10.31 11.02 -13.75
N CYS A 25 -10.24 9.78 -14.25
CA CYS A 25 -11.40 8.89 -14.36
C CYS A 25 -11.67 8.06 -13.09
N HIS A 26 -10.92 8.27 -12.01
CA HIS A 26 -10.98 7.56 -10.73
C HIS A 26 -10.88 6.03 -10.82
N THR A 27 -10.41 5.49 -11.94
CA THR A 27 -10.18 4.05 -12.15
C THR A 27 -8.98 3.58 -11.34
N TRP A 28 -7.93 4.41 -11.33
CA TRP A 28 -6.69 4.17 -10.62
C TRP A 28 -6.54 5.11 -9.42
N ARG A 29 -5.97 4.58 -8.34
CA ARG A 29 -5.38 5.36 -7.25
C ARG A 29 -3.91 4.99 -7.17
N TYR A 30 -3.04 5.96 -7.42
CA TYR A 30 -1.60 5.75 -7.47
C TYR A 30 -0.97 5.83 -6.07
N GLY A 31 -1.50 6.69 -5.19
CA GLY A 31 -1.00 6.84 -3.83
C GLY A 31 -2.02 7.42 -2.87
N LEU A 32 -1.76 7.25 -1.58
CA LEU A 32 -2.50 7.90 -0.49
C LEU A 32 -1.52 8.31 0.61
N SER A 33 -1.46 9.59 0.94
CA SER A 33 -0.63 10.16 2.00
C SER A 33 -1.50 10.53 3.18
N LEU A 34 -1.20 10.00 4.36
CA LEU A 34 -1.92 10.26 5.61
C LEU A 34 -0.95 10.82 6.66
N PRO A 35 -0.83 12.15 6.78
CA PRO A 35 -0.03 12.77 7.86
C PRO A 35 -0.66 12.53 9.23
N PHE A 36 0.13 12.61 10.28
CA PHE A 36 -0.34 12.56 11.67
C PHE A 36 -0.41 13.96 12.28
N ARG A 37 -1.47 14.25 13.06
CA ARG A 37 -1.77 15.59 13.60
C ARG A 37 -0.62 16.19 14.40
N GLU A 38 -0.07 15.39 15.31
CA GLU A 38 0.84 15.86 16.37
C GLU A 38 2.32 15.51 16.09
N ARG A 39 2.62 14.86 14.96
CA ARG A 39 3.99 14.48 14.62
C ARG A 39 4.48 15.22 13.38
N ARG A 40 5.76 15.57 13.39
CA ARG A 40 6.49 16.15 12.27
C ARG A 40 7.76 15.33 12.15
N GLY A 41 7.80 14.46 11.17
CA GLY A 41 8.87 13.49 11.01
C GLY A 41 8.76 12.83 9.63
N PRO A 42 9.67 11.90 9.31
CA PRO A 42 9.64 11.25 8.02
C PRO A 42 8.38 10.38 7.86
N MET A 43 8.00 10.16 6.60
CA MET A 43 6.88 9.29 6.27
C MET A 43 7.36 7.83 6.22
N ILE A 44 6.54 6.92 6.71
CA ILE A 44 6.73 5.48 6.52
C ILE A 44 5.81 5.01 5.40
N THR A 45 6.34 4.28 4.42
CA THR A 45 5.51 3.73 3.35
C THR A 45 5.03 2.33 3.73
N VAL A 46 3.73 2.06 3.54
CA VAL A 46 3.17 0.70 3.57
C VAL A 46 2.73 0.31 2.17
N PHE A 47 3.32 -0.77 1.65
CA PHE A 47 3.14 -1.22 0.27
C PHE A 47 2.14 -2.38 0.21
N LEU A 48 0.94 -2.10 -0.31
CA LEU A 48 -0.20 -3.01 -0.36
C LEU A 48 -0.41 -3.58 -1.77
N LYS A 49 -1.46 -4.39 -1.95
CA LYS A 49 -1.71 -5.05 -3.25
C LYS A 49 -2.39 -4.14 -4.26
N ASN A 50 -3.60 -3.69 -3.95
CA ASN A 50 -4.39 -2.84 -4.82
C ASN A 50 -5.31 -1.94 -3.97
N PRO A 51 -5.63 -0.72 -4.43
CA PRO A 51 -6.54 0.17 -3.74
C PRO A 51 -7.94 -0.43 -3.60
N SER A 52 -8.60 -0.12 -2.49
CA SER A 52 -10.03 -0.37 -2.30
C SER A 52 -10.79 0.95 -2.14
N SER A 53 -11.50 1.14 -1.03
CA SER A 53 -12.37 2.28 -0.79
C SER A 53 -11.70 3.48 -0.12
N ALA A 54 -10.48 3.33 0.42
CA ALA A 54 -9.81 4.43 1.10
C ALA A 54 -9.51 5.63 0.18
N SER A 55 -9.84 6.82 0.69
CA SER A 55 -9.72 8.14 0.06
C SER A 55 -9.35 9.19 1.11
N ALA A 56 -9.36 10.48 0.71
CA ALA A 56 -9.21 11.59 1.66
C ALA A 56 -10.28 11.59 2.75
N SER A 57 -11.54 11.28 2.41
CA SER A 57 -12.66 11.39 3.35
C SER A 57 -12.90 10.16 4.22
N ALA A 58 -12.42 8.98 3.82
CA ALA A 58 -12.62 7.75 4.57
C ALA A 58 -11.51 6.72 4.35
N ALA A 59 -11.28 5.87 5.33
CA ALA A 59 -10.38 4.73 5.22
C ALA A 59 -11.13 3.46 4.81
N ASP A 60 -10.37 2.42 4.49
CA ASP A 60 -10.81 1.03 4.56
C ASP A 60 -10.11 0.33 5.73
N LYS A 61 -10.52 -0.91 6.05
CA LYS A 61 -9.94 -1.66 7.18
C LYS A 61 -8.42 -1.77 7.06
N THR A 62 -7.88 -1.99 5.86
CA THR A 62 -6.45 -2.19 5.64
C THR A 62 -5.68 -0.91 5.90
N VAL A 63 -6.12 0.21 5.31
CA VAL A 63 -5.48 1.52 5.51
C VAL A 63 -5.55 1.96 6.97
N ARG A 64 -6.70 1.77 7.64
CA ARG A 64 -6.84 2.06 9.07
C ARG A 64 -5.87 1.24 9.92
N THR A 65 -5.79 -0.07 9.69
CA THR A 65 -4.86 -0.94 10.44
C THR A 65 -3.41 -0.54 10.17
N ALA A 66 -3.04 -0.26 8.92
CA ALA A 66 -1.68 0.15 8.55
C ALA A 66 -1.29 1.48 9.20
N SER A 67 -2.14 2.51 9.12
CA SER A 67 -1.87 3.82 9.72
C SER A 67 -1.76 3.75 11.25
N GLU A 68 -2.65 2.98 11.90
CA GLU A 68 -2.62 2.79 13.35
C GLU A 68 -1.37 2.01 13.78
N TYR A 69 -0.97 0.99 13.02
CA TYR A 69 0.25 0.24 13.27
C TYR A 69 1.50 1.13 13.19
N VAL A 70 1.61 1.95 12.13
CA VAL A 70 2.73 2.89 11.97
C VAL A 70 2.75 3.91 13.11
N TRP A 71 1.61 4.51 13.45
CA TRP A 71 1.50 5.45 14.56
C TRP A 71 2.02 4.87 15.90
N ARG A 72 1.69 3.60 16.19
CA ARG A 72 2.07 2.95 17.45
C ARG A 72 3.54 2.54 17.50
N ASN A 73 4.08 2.04 16.39
CA ASN A 73 5.40 1.40 16.38
C ASN A 73 6.53 2.31 15.86
N PHE A 74 6.20 3.44 15.22
CA PHE A 74 7.16 4.40 14.70
C PHE A 74 6.89 5.79 15.31
N PRO A 75 7.30 6.03 16.57
CA PRO A 75 7.02 7.27 17.30
C PRO A 75 7.57 8.53 16.61
N GLU A 76 8.66 8.39 15.85
CA GLU A 76 9.29 9.48 15.09
C GLU A 76 8.61 9.77 13.74
N SER A 77 7.68 8.92 13.29
CA SER A 77 7.05 9.09 11.97
C SER A 77 6.08 10.26 11.95
N GLY A 78 6.11 11.05 10.87
CA GLY A 78 5.17 12.15 10.62
C GLY A 78 3.86 11.71 9.97
N GLY A 79 3.79 10.46 9.51
CA GLY A 79 2.63 9.94 8.79
C GLY A 79 2.94 8.65 8.05
N VAL A 80 1.98 8.23 7.23
CA VAL A 80 2.09 7.04 6.40
C VAL A 80 1.75 7.34 4.94
N HIS A 81 2.56 6.80 4.03
CA HIS A 81 2.18 6.67 2.62
C HIS A 81 1.66 5.26 2.36
N ILE A 82 0.63 5.15 1.54
CA ILE A 82 0.10 3.89 1.04
C ILE A 82 0.38 3.82 -0.45
N LEU A 83 1.17 2.81 -0.83
CA LEU A 83 1.41 2.43 -2.22
C LEU A 83 0.75 1.09 -2.51
N ASN A 84 0.59 0.76 -3.79
CA ASN A 84 -0.04 -0.47 -4.22
C ASN A 84 0.66 -1.11 -5.43
N LEU A 85 0.83 -2.44 -5.43
CA LEU A 85 1.38 -3.16 -6.58
C LEU A 85 0.61 -2.80 -7.86
N TYR A 86 -0.71 -2.71 -7.79
CA TYR A 86 -1.61 -2.34 -8.88
C TYR A 86 -2.37 -1.09 -8.49
N ALA A 87 -2.44 -0.06 -9.34
CA ALA A 87 -3.24 1.13 -9.03
C ALA A 87 -4.74 0.91 -9.25
N LEU A 88 -5.13 -0.16 -9.95
CA LEU A 88 -6.53 -0.43 -10.26
C LEU A 88 -7.35 -0.68 -8.99
N ARG A 89 -8.39 0.13 -8.80
CA ARG A 89 -9.23 0.08 -7.59
C ARG A 89 -10.21 -1.09 -7.65
N GLY A 90 -10.19 -1.94 -6.63
CA GLY A 90 -11.12 -3.04 -6.47
C GLY A 90 -11.06 -3.64 -5.07
N THR A 91 -12.19 -4.07 -4.52
CA THR A 91 -12.20 -4.67 -3.17
C THR A 91 -11.58 -6.05 -3.13
N ASP A 92 -11.81 -6.82 -4.20
CA ASP A 92 -11.37 -8.20 -4.33
C ASP A 92 -10.26 -8.28 -5.38
N SER A 93 -9.14 -8.91 -5.04
CA SER A 93 -8.04 -9.12 -5.99
C SER A 93 -8.43 -10.06 -7.15
N GLN A 94 -9.53 -10.81 -7.03
CA GLN A 94 -10.12 -11.51 -8.18
C GLN A 94 -10.58 -10.54 -9.28
N GLU A 95 -11.07 -9.36 -8.92
CA GLU A 95 -11.49 -8.34 -9.90
C GLU A 95 -10.27 -7.78 -10.64
N VAL A 96 -9.14 -7.61 -9.95
CA VAL A 96 -7.85 -7.25 -10.58
C VAL A 96 -7.38 -8.37 -11.51
N GLY A 97 -7.45 -9.63 -11.08
CA GLY A 97 -7.07 -10.78 -11.91
C GLY A 97 -7.96 -10.93 -13.15
N GLN A 98 -9.25 -10.62 -13.05
CA GLN A 98 -10.16 -10.57 -14.19
C GLN A 98 -9.79 -9.43 -15.14
N ALA A 99 -9.64 -8.21 -14.63
CA ALA A 99 -9.25 -7.06 -15.44
C ALA A 99 -7.90 -7.28 -16.13
N LEU A 100 -6.97 -7.99 -15.48
CA LEU A 100 -5.69 -8.35 -16.09
C LEU A 100 -5.88 -9.24 -17.32
N ARG A 101 -6.72 -10.27 -17.23
CA ARG A 101 -7.01 -11.16 -18.36
C ARG A 101 -7.70 -10.45 -19.52
N GLU A 102 -8.55 -9.48 -19.21
CA GLU A 102 -9.37 -8.77 -20.20
C GLU A 102 -8.65 -7.57 -20.83
N LYS A 103 -7.81 -6.86 -20.07
CA LYS A 103 -7.26 -5.54 -20.44
C LYS A 103 -5.74 -5.45 -20.37
N GLY A 104 -5.06 -6.47 -19.86
CA GLY A 104 -3.60 -6.56 -19.80
C GLY A 104 -2.95 -5.80 -18.63
N ASP A 105 -1.64 -5.99 -18.48
CA ASP A 105 -0.85 -5.51 -17.34
C ASP A 105 -0.87 -3.99 -17.19
N THR A 106 -0.69 -3.25 -18.30
CA THR A 106 -0.69 -1.78 -18.30
C THR A 106 -1.97 -1.22 -17.69
N TYR A 107 -3.11 -1.86 -17.93
CA TYR A 107 -4.38 -1.42 -17.37
C TYR A 107 -4.48 -1.67 -15.87
N VAL A 108 -4.02 -2.82 -15.35
CA VAL A 108 -4.15 -3.11 -13.91
C VAL A 108 -3.08 -2.39 -13.08
N ILE A 109 -1.86 -2.27 -13.62
CA ILE A 109 -0.77 -1.52 -13.00
C ILE A 109 -1.15 -0.05 -12.93
N GLY A 110 -1.70 0.50 -14.01
CA GLY A 110 -2.05 1.91 -14.14
C GLY A 110 -0.89 2.74 -14.66
N PRO A 111 -1.13 3.72 -15.53
CA PRO A 111 -0.10 4.37 -16.34
C PRO A 111 0.95 5.15 -15.52
N GLU A 112 0.57 5.71 -14.37
CA GLU A 112 1.45 6.56 -13.56
C GLU A 112 1.95 5.86 -12.29
N ASN A 113 1.58 4.58 -12.08
CA ASN A 113 1.81 3.90 -10.80
C ASN A 113 3.30 3.79 -10.45
N ASP A 114 4.14 3.41 -11.41
CA ASP A 114 5.57 3.20 -11.16
C ASP A 114 6.29 4.53 -10.88
N ALA A 115 5.92 5.59 -11.59
CA ALA A 115 6.45 6.94 -11.35
C ALA A 115 6.08 7.43 -9.94
N VAL A 116 4.82 7.25 -9.53
CA VAL A 116 4.34 7.64 -8.20
C VAL A 116 5.00 6.79 -7.10
N ILE A 117 5.23 5.49 -7.34
CA ILE A 117 5.99 4.63 -6.42
C ILE A 117 7.39 5.21 -6.23
N GLN A 118 8.16 5.42 -7.29
CA GLN A 118 9.53 5.94 -7.21
C GLN A 118 9.60 7.31 -6.52
N GLN A 119 8.68 8.23 -6.86
CA GLN A 119 8.61 9.54 -6.24
C GLN A 119 8.31 9.46 -4.73
N THR A 120 7.38 8.59 -4.34
CA THR A 120 7.00 8.39 -2.94
C THR A 120 8.14 7.76 -2.13
N LEU A 121 8.87 6.82 -2.73
CA LEU A 121 10.04 6.20 -2.10
C LEU A 121 11.13 7.23 -1.80
N ALA A 122 11.38 8.19 -2.70
CA ALA A 122 12.38 9.24 -2.47
C ALA A 122 12.12 10.11 -1.22
N GLY A 123 10.87 10.20 -0.76
CA GLY A 123 10.46 10.94 0.45
C GLY A 123 10.24 10.07 1.70
N SER A 124 10.44 8.77 1.62
CA SER A 124 10.15 7.82 2.71
C SER A 124 11.40 7.50 3.54
N ALA A 125 11.25 7.27 4.84
CA ALA A 125 12.36 6.79 5.68
C ALA A 125 12.50 5.27 5.68
N ALA A 126 11.41 4.53 5.51
CA ALA A 126 11.39 3.08 5.42
C ALA A 126 10.12 2.60 4.72
N VAL A 127 10.14 1.35 4.27
CA VAL A 127 9.02 0.68 3.63
C VAL A 127 8.62 -0.57 4.41
N ILE A 128 7.33 -0.79 4.59
CA ILE A 128 6.76 -2.03 5.11
C ILE A 128 5.95 -2.70 4.01
N ILE A 129 6.37 -3.85 3.53
CA ILE A 129 5.67 -4.61 2.49
C ILE A 129 4.56 -5.47 3.09
N ALA A 130 3.38 -5.44 2.47
CA ALA A 130 2.16 -5.97 3.06
C ALA A 130 1.08 -6.36 2.02
N TRP A 131 1.49 -6.69 0.78
CA TRP A 131 0.58 -7.00 -0.32
C TRP A 131 -0.04 -8.40 -0.30
N GLY A 132 0.45 -9.36 0.49
CA GLY A 132 -0.15 -10.70 0.56
C GLY A 132 0.14 -11.62 -0.64
N GLY A 133 -0.62 -12.72 -0.74
CA GLY A 133 -0.55 -13.66 -1.88
C GLY A 133 -1.35 -13.20 -3.10
N HIS A 134 -1.18 -13.87 -4.24
CA HIS A 134 -1.81 -13.48 -5.51
C HIS A 134 -3.36 -13.43 -5.48
N ALA A 135 -4.02 -14.35 -4.74
CA ALA A 135 -5.45 -14.34 -4.43
C ALA A 135 -6.38 -13.98 -5.62
N GLY A 136 -6.31 -14.76 -6.70
CA GLY A 136 -7.15 -14.60 -7.89
C GLY A 136 -6.49 -13.86 -9.05
N ILE A 137 -5.37 -13.18 -8.80
CA ILE A 137 -4.48 -12.70 -9.86
C ILE A 137 -3.67 -13.91 -10.40
N PRO A 138 -3.55 -14.09 -11.73
CA PRO A 138 -2.68 -15.10 -12.32
C PRO A 138 -1.26 -15.09 -11.70
N ALA A 139 -0.75 -16.27 -11.35
CA ALA A 139 0.46 -16.40 -10.53
C ALA A 139 1.71 -15.82 -11.20
N THR A 140 1.91 -16.08 -12.50
CA THR A 140 3.09 -15.60 -13.24
C THR A 140 3.13 -14.07 -13.34
N PRO A 141 2.09 -13.38 -13.87
CA PRO A 141 2.06 -11.90 -13.86
C PRO A 141 2.17 -11.31 -12.44
N TYR A 142 1.57 -11.95 -11.44
CA TYR A 142 1.69 -11.50 -10.06
C TYR A 142 3.14 -11.54 -9.57
N ALA A 143 3.83 -12.66 -9.79
CA ALA A 143 5.23 -12.81 -9.41
C ALA A 143 6.13 -11.82 -10.16
N GLU A 144 5.84 -11.56 -11.44
CA GLU A 144 6.55 -10.55 -12.24
C GLU A 144 6.37 -9.14 -11.68
N ARG A 145 5.13 -8.77 -11.32
CA ARG A 145 4.87 -7.48 -10.71
C ARG A 145 5.53 -7.33 -9.34
N VAL A 146 5.47 -8.36 -8.50
CA VAL A 146 6.17 -8.36 -7.20
C VAL A 146 7.66 -8.15 -7.39
N ARG A 147 8.30 -8.87 -8.33
CA ARG A 147 9.72 -8.72 -8.63
C ARG A 147 10.08 -7.30 -9.05
N SER A 148 9.33 -6.73 -9.99
CA SER A 148 9.55 -5.35 -10.46
C SER A 148 9.42 -4.32 -9.31
N CYS A 149 8.47 -4.51 -8.40
CA CYS A 149 8.34 -3.64 -7.23
C CYS A 149 9.50 -3.85 -6.23
N LEU A 150 9.96 -5.08 -6.02
CA LEU A 150 11.12 -5.36 -5.17
C LEU A 150 12.41 -4.75 -5.75
N GLU A 151 12.58 -4.77 -7.08
CA GLU A 151 13.69 -4.10 -7.76
C GLU A 151 13.65 -2.58 -7.51
N MET A 152 12.49 -1.92 -7.66
CA MET A 152 12.34 -0.50 -7.32
C MET A 152 12.65 -0.20 -5.84
N LEU A 153 12.30 -1.12 -4.93
CA LEU A 153 12.64 -0.99 -3.51
C LEU A 153 14.14 -1.14 -3.27
N ALA A 154 14.80 -2.11 -3.92
CA ALA A 154 16.25 -2.27 -3.84
C ALA A 154 16.99 -1.03 -4.35
N ASP A 155 16.55 -0.46 -5.48
CA ASP A 155 17.12 0.76 -6.06
C ASP A 155 16.98 1.98 -5.14
N SER A 156 15.89 2.05 -4.35
CA SER A 156 15.67 3.12 -3.39
C SER A 156 16.65 3.12 -2.21
N ARG A 157 17.28 1.97 -1.93
CA ARG A 157 18.18 1.73 -0.77
C ARG A 157 17.55 2.01 0.60
N LEU A 158 16.23 2.08 0.67
CA LEU A 158 15.51 2.23 1.93
C LEU A 158 15.54 0.94 2.74
N PRO A 159 15.49 1.02 4.08
CA PRO A 159 15.16 -0.13 4.91
C PRO A 159 13.78 -0.68 4.53
N VAL A 160 13.75 -1.95 4.13
CA VAL A 160 12.50 -2.67 3.79
C VAL A 160 12.21 -3.69 4.87
N TRP A 161 10.97 -3.66 5.35
CA TRP A 161 10.48 -4.52 6.43
C TRP A 161 9.25 -5.30 5.98
N ARG A 162 9.00 -6.43 6.62
CA ARG A 162 7.73 -7.14 6.55
C ARG A 162 7.30 -7.55 7.94
N ASN A 163 6.00 -7.79 8.13
CA ASN A 163 5.51 -8.36 9.38
C ASN A 163 6.11 -9.77 9.60
N GLY A 164 6.66 -9.99 10.79
CA GLY A 164 7.39 -11.20 11.17
C GLY A 164 6.50 -12.39 11.53
N ARG A 165 5.20 -12.18 11.79
CA ARG A 165 4.27 -13.23 12.25
C ARG A 165 4.15 -14.38 11.24
N LYS A 166 4.07 -14.08 9.94
CA LYS A 166 4.02 -15.07 8.87
C LYS A 166 4.31 -14.47 7.50
N GLY A 167 4.34 -15.32 6.48
CA GLY A 167 4.56 -14.93 5.10
C GLY A 167 6.04 -14.85 4.75
N SER A 168 6.31 -14.38 3.54
CA SER A 168 7.66 -14.21 2.99
C SER A 168 7.77 -12.86 2.29
N GLU A 169 8.90 -12.57 1.69
CA GLU A 169 9.12 -11.32 0.95
C GLU A 169 8.25 -11.26 -0.31
N ASN A 170 8.08 -12.39 -0.99
CA ASN A 170 7.19 -12.50 -2.15
C ASN A 170 5.70 -12.45 -1.76
N TYR A 171 5.36 -12.95 -0.57
CA TYR A 171 3.99 -13.05 -0.07
C TYR A 171 3.89 -12.54 1.39
N PRO A 172 4.11 -11.25 1.63
CA PRO A 172 4.19 -10.70 2.97
C PRO A 172 2.82 -10.72 3.63
N PHE A 173 2.78 -10.82 4.96
CA PHE A 173 1.50 -10.87 5.65
C PHE A 173 0.70 -9.58 5.47
N HIS A 174 -0.53 -9.72 4.98
CA HIS A 174 -1.36 -8.60 4.56
C HIS A 174 -1.80 -7.72 5.75
N ALA A 175 -1.68 -6.39 5.60
CA ALA A 175 -1.87 -5.42 6.69
C ALA A 175 -3.23 -5.47 7.39
N CYS A 176 -4.29 -5.87 6.68
CA CYS A 176 -5.64 -6.03 7.24
C CYS A 176 -5.72 -6.98 8.46
N TYR A 177 -4.72 -7.85 8.64
CA TYR A 177 -4.68 -8.87 9.69
C TYR A 177 -3.56 -8.67 10.72
N TRP A 178 -2.81 -7.56 10.63
CA TRP A 178 -1.78 -7.25 11.62
C TRP A 178 -2.40 -7.02 12.99
N ALA A 179 -1.70 -7.49 14.03
CA ALA A 179 -1.89 -6.92 15.36
C ALA A 179 -0.88 -5.79 15.58
N TYR A 180 -1.22 -4.88 16.48
CA TYR A 180 -0.38 -3.71 16.73
C TYR A 180 0.93 -4.04 17.46
N GLN A 181 1.01 -5.21 18.11
CA GLN A 181 2.22 -5.71 18.75
C GLN A 181 3.06 -6.66 17.87
N ASP A 182 2.70 -6.84 16.60
CA ASP A 182 3.48 -7.70 15.72
C ASP A 182 4.86 -7.09 15.47
N ASP A 183 5.91 -7.91 15.56
CA ASP A 183 7.26 -7.49 15.21
C ASP A 183 7.45 -7.42 13.69
N LEU A 184 8.35 -6.54 13.26
CA LEU A 184 8.84 -6.49 11.88
C LEU A 184 10.17 -7.21 11.75
N VAL A 185 10.38 -7.82 10.60
CA VAL A 185 11.66 -8.42 10.20
C VAL A 185 12.14 -7.77 8.91
N ALA A 186 13.45 -7.57 8.80
CA ALA A 186 14.05 -7.01 7.61
C ALA A 186 13.83 -7.93 6.40
N VAL A 187 13.67 -7.32 5.23
CA VAL A 187 13.70 -8.00 3.93
C VAL A 187 15.15 -7.97 3.45
N SER A 188 15.67 -9.14 3.05
CA SER A 188 17.06 -9.31 2.60
C SER A 188 17.24 -8.99 1.12
#